data_AF-A0A2T7THM3-F1
#
_entry.id   AF-A0A2T7THM3-F1
#
_cell.length_a   1.000
_cell.length_b   1.000
_cell.length_c   1.000
_cell.angle_alpha   90.00
_cell.angle_beta   90.00
_cell.angle_gamma   90.00
#
_symmetry.space_group_name_H-M   'P 1'
#
loop_
_entity.id
_entity.type
_entity.pdbx_description
1 polymer ?
#
loop_
_entity_poly.entity_id
_entity_poly.type
_entity_poly.pdbx_seq_one_letter_code
_entity_poly.pdbx_strand_id
1 'polypeptide(L)'
;MSTQDTTQGPKARPKWFGAAVMLLALVLVGLLAWGLRVFLFPNNDEPAAEPTASASQTAPSSASASATAGPVVDADAAWDCQSDLNNDDVSVADTAPAVEEWVVGGYNVIPFSEFGGCEKLPSTLRVGYAPTEAGSLVAAATYAVALDPSVSEEAASDLEVAVAEGPNRVLLGERAQRIRDGLEQSEDTSVIARLTLLGYIQNSYTEDAASYRLIYSAPDASGLEQTLVAQVDLVWEDGDWKLDPASGNDFNTWARYQGQQYVQWGPKS
;
A
#
# COMPACT_ATOMS: atom_id res chain seq x y z
N MET A 1 -8.11 -33.93 72.07
CA MET A 1 -7.13 -34.61 71.19
C MET A 1 -7.85 -34.94 69.89
N SER A 2 -7.61 -34.14 68.84
CA SER A 2 -7.97 -34.46 67.45
C SER A 2 -6.86 -33.94 66.56
N THR A 3 -6.33 -34.87 65.76
CA THR A 3 -5.18 -34.81 64.87
C THR A 3 -5.46 -33.98 63.62
N GLN A 4 -4.49 -33.16 63.19
CA GLN A 4 -4.47 -32.54 61.87
C GLN A 4 -3.80 -33.51 60.88
N ASP A 5 -4.55 -33.97 59.89
CA ASP A 5 -3.99 -34.62 58.69
C ASP A 5 -3.50 -33.54 57.71
N THR A 6 -2.22 -33.59 57.35
CA THR A 6 -1.62 -32.79 56.28
C THR A 6 -1.34 -33.68 55.08
N THR A 7 -2.23 -33.67 54.08
CA THR A 7 -1.97 -34.28 52.77
C THR A 7 -1.40 -33.22 51.84
N GLN A 8 -0.10 -33.29 51.54
CA GLN A 8 0.55 -32.46 50.52
C GLN A 8 0.13 -32.91 49.10
N GLY A 9 -0.56 -32.05 48.36
CA GLY A 9 -0.85 -32.24 46.93
C GLY A 9 0.37 -31.96 46.02
N PRO A 10 0.38 -32.47 44.77
CA PRO A 10 1.56 -32.45 43.90
C PRO A 10 1.89 -31.05 43.39
N LYS A 11 3.19 -30.75 43.37
CA LYS A 11 3.78 -29.46 42.95
C LYS A 11 3.47 -29.18 41.47
N ALA A 12 2.56 -28.25 41.20
CA ALA A 12 2.23 -27.82 39.85
C ALA A 12 3.46 -27.22 39.16
N ARG A 13 3.81 -27.74 37.97
CA ARG A 13 4.89 -27.18 37.15
C ARG A 13 4.42 -25.85 36.54
N PRO A 14 5.27 -24.81 36.51
CA PRO A 14 4.84 -23.49 36.09
C PRO A 14 4.64 -23.43 34.56
N LYS A 15 3.54 -22.81 34.13
CA LYS A 15 2.98 -22.84 32.76
C LYS A 15 3.86 -22.21 31.65
N TRP A 16 5.01 -21.63 31.99
CA TRP A 16 5.90 -20.98 31.01
C TRP A 16 6.88 -21.93 30.31
N PHE A 17 7.06 -23.16 30.82
CA PHE A 17 7.98 -24.12 30.23
C PHE A 17 7.57 -24.58 28.81
N GLY A 18 6.28 -24.57 28.47
CA GLY A 18 5.83 -24.93 27.12
C GLY A 18 6.25 -23.93 26.04
N ALA A 19 6.13 -22.63 26.33
CA ALA A 19 6.47 -21.56 25.39
C ALA A 19 7.98 -21.47 25.14
N ALA A 20 8.79 -21.66 26.19
CA ALA A 20 10.25 -21.61 26.08
C ALA A 20 10.81 -22.75 25.20
N VAL A 21 10.24 -23.95 25.29
CA VAL A 21 10.65 -25.10 24.46
C VAL A 21 10.26 -24.89 22.99
N MET A 22 9.09 -24.28 22.74
CA MET A 22 8.62 -24.01 21.37
C MET A 22 9.47 -22.93 20.67
N LEU A 23 9.85 -21.86 21.38
CA LEU A 23 10.77 -20.84 20.86
C LEU A 23 12.13 -21.42 20.50
N LEU A 24 12.69 -22.27 21.36
CA LEU A 24 13.98 -22.93 21.09
C LEU A 24 13.91 -23.80 19.82
N ALA A 25 12.80 -24.53 19.63
CA ALA A 25 12.59 -25.36 18.44
C ALA A 25 12.51 -24.52 17.16
N LEU A 26 11.82 -23.37 17.18
CA LEU A 26 11.70 -22.47 16.02
C LEU A 26 13.04 -21.84 15.64
N VAL A 27 13.85 -21.43 16.62
CA VAL A 27 15.19 -20.90 16.37
C VAL A 27 16.09 -21.95 15.72
N LEU A 28 16.04 -23.21 16.20
CA LEU A 28 16.81 -24.31 15.62
C LEU A 28 16.41 -24.59 14.17
N VAL A 29 15.11 -24.55 13.84
CA VAL A 29 14.62 -24.72 12.46
C VAL A 29 15.07 -23.56 11.57
N GLY A 30 15.01 -22.33 12.05
CA GLY A 30 15.49 -21.15 11.31
C GLY A 30 16.98 -21.21 11.00
N LEU A 31 17.81 -21.61 11.97
CA LEU A 31 19.25 -21.76 11.78
C LEU A 31 19.59 -22.90 10.80
N LEU A 32 18.85 -24.01 10.86
CA LEU A 32 18.99 -25.12 9.90
C LEU A 32 18.61 -24.69 8.48
N ALA A 33 17.50 -23.97 8.31
CA ALA A 33 17.07 -23.47 7.01
C ALA A 33 18.07 -22.46 6.41
N TRP A 34 18.62 -21.57 7.24
CA TRP A 34 19.66 -20.63 6.82
C TRP A 34 20.96 -21.34 6.44
N GLY A 35 21.41 -22.30 7.26
CA GLY A 35 22.60 -23.11 6.96
C GLY A 35 22.46 -23.92 5.66
N LEU A 36 21.28 -24.50 5.40
CA LEU A 36 21.00 -25.23 4.16
C LEU A 36 21.05 -24.32 2.93
N ARG A 37 20.54 -23.08 3.03
CA ARG A 37 20.55 -22.09 1.94
C ARG A 37 21.97 -21.68 1.57
N VAL A 38 22.81 -21.39 2.57
CA VAL A 38 24.22 -20.99 2.36
C VAL A 38 25.03 -22.15 1.76
N PHE A 39 24.72 -23.39 2.13
CA PHE A 39 25.44 -24.57 1.64
C PHE A 39 25.03 -25.01 0.23
N LEU A 40 23.74 -24.88 -0.13
CA LEU A 40 23.22 -25.32 -1.44
C LEU A 40 23.34 -24.27 -2.55
N PHE A 41 23.51 -22.99 -2.20
CA PHE A 41 23.65 -21.90 -3.18
C PHE A 41 24.88 -21.04 -2.87
N PRO A 42 26.10 -21.54 -3.13
CA PRO A 42 27.29 -20.70 -3.12
C PRO A 42 27.19 -19.67 -4.26
N ASN A 43 27.15 -18.38 -3.90
CA ASN A 43 27.19 -17.28 -4.86
C ASN A 43 28.52 -17.33 -5.64
N ASN A 44 28.44 -17.42 -6.97
CA ASN A 44 29.59 -17.23 -7.85
C ASN A 44 29.85 -15.73 -8.02
N ASP A 45 30.69 -15.17 -7.15
CA ASP A 45 31.38 -13.91 -7.42
C ASP A 45 32.55 -14.20 -8.39
N GLU A 46 32.34 -13.98 -9.69
CA GLU A 46 33.43 -14.00 -10.67
C GLU A 46 33.79 -12.55 -11.06
N PRO A 47 35.06 -12.14 -10.89
CA PRO A 47 35.50 -10.76 -11.16
C PRO A 47 35.75 -10.52 -12.66
N ALA A 48 35.54 -9.27 -13.06
CA ALA A 48 35.73 -8.74 -14.41
C ALA A 48 37.13 -8.99 -15.00
N ALA A 49 37.18 -9.31 -16.29
CA ALA A 49 38.37 -9.22 -17.13
C ALA A 49 38.04 -8.53 -18.47
N GLU A 50 38.61 -7.35 -18.68
CA GLU A 50 38.84 -6.73 -20.00
C GLU A 50 40.30 -6.99 -20.44
N PRO A 51 40.74 -6.63 -21.66
CA PRO A 51 40.14 -6.78 -22.97
C PRO A 51 41.10 -7.59 -23.91
N THR A 52 40.67 -7.98 -25.11
CA THR A 52 41.62 -8.35 -26.17
C THR A 52 41.17 -7.80 -27.51
N ALA A 53 41.99 -6.90 -28.03
CA ALA A 53 41.88 -6.38 -29.39
C ALA A 53 42.34 -7.43 -30.41
N SER A 54 41.63 -7.53 -31.52
CA SER A 54 42.19 -7.93 -32.81
C SER A 54 41.35 -7.34 -33.94
N ALA A 55 42.01 -6.58 -34.79
CA ALA A 55 41.46 -5.95 -35.98
C ALA A 55 41.64 -6.86 -37.21
N SER A 56 40.66 -6.89 -38.12
CA SER A 56 40.85 -6.60 -39.56
C SER A 56 39.58 -6.76 -40.42
N GLN A 57 39.19 -5.65 -41.04
CA GLN A 57 38.87 -5.43 -42.47
C GLN A 57 37.61 -6.03 -43.17
N THR A 58 36.67 -5.09 -43.43
CA THR A 58 36.06 -4.71 -44.74
C THR A 58 35.00 -5.59 -45.43
N ALA A 59 33.74 -5.10 -45.49
CA ALA A 59 33.01 -4.66 -46.71
C ALA A 59 31.55 -4.26 -46.37
N PRO A 60 30.90 -3.34 -47.14
CA PRO A 60 29.71 -2.63 -46.70
C PRO A 60 28.41 -3.33 -47.14
N SER A 61 27.39 -3.33 -46.27
CA SER A 61 26.00 -3.51 -46.68
C SER A 61 25.11 -2.62 -45.83
N SER A 62 24.45 -1.70 -46.52
CA SER A 62 23.39 -0.83 -46.01
C SER A 62 22.25 -1.65 -45.40
N ALA A 63 21.89 -1.37 -44.16
CA ALA A 63 20.54 -1.59 -43.65
C ALA A 63 20.29 -0.65 -42.46
N SER A 64 19.17 0.06 -42.56
CA SER A 64 18.61 1.04 -41.63
C SER A 64 18.93 0.79 -40.15
N ALA A 65 19.59 1.75 -39.52
CA ALA A 65 19.56 1.89 -38.07
C ALA A 65 18.16 2.42 -37.71
N SER A 66 17.26 1.50 -37.34
CA SER A 66 16.22 1.83 -36.37
C SER A 66 16.95 2.15 -35.08
N ALA A 67 16.99 3.43 -34.72
CA ALA A 67 17.37 3.83 -33.38
C ALA A 67 16.39 3.16 -32.43
N THR A 68 16.87 2.18 -31.66
CA THR A 68 16.21 1.76 -30.42
C THR A 68 16.18 3.01 -29.55
N ALA A 69 15.02 3.68 -29.49
CA ALA A 69 14.75 4.64 -28.46
C ALA A 69 14.92 3.89 -27.14
N GLY A 70 15.89 4.32 -26.32
CA GLY A 70 15.91 3.94 -24.91
C GLY A 70 14.62 4.41 -24.25
N PRO A 71 14.27 3.88 -23.06
CA PRO A 71 13.10 4.34 -22.33
C PRO A 71 13.22 5.85 -22.16
N VAL A 72 12.26 6.58 -22.73
CA VAL A 72 12.10 8.00 -22.45
C VAL A 72 11.59 8.02 -21.02
N VAL A 73 12.45 8.45 -20.09
CA VAL A 73 11.98 8.80 -18.75
C VAL A 73 10.96 9.91 -18.98
N ASP A 74 9.69 9.64 -18.73
CA ASP A 74 8.67 10.68 -18.80
C ASP A 74 9.09 11.76 -17.81
N ALA A 75 9.40 12.95 -18.33
CA ALA A 75 10.00 14.05 -17.58
C ALA A 75 9.07 14.60 -16.47
N ASP A 76 7.85 14.09 -16.41
CA ASP A 76 6.77 14.50 -15.55
C ASP A 76 6.44 13.45 -14.46
N ALA A 77 7.22 12.38 -14.31
CA ALA A 77 7.04 11.40 -13.23
C ALA A 77 7.67 11.87 -11.91
N ALA A 78 6.97 11.69 -10.78
CA ALA A 78 7.47 11.99 -9.44
C ALA A 78 8.50 10.97 -8.94
N TRP A 79 8.41 9.73 -9.42
CA TRP A 79 9.15 8.58 -8.92
C TRP A 79 9.76 7.77 -10.07
N ASP A 80 11.03 7.37 -9.94
CA ASP A 80 11.74 6.59 -10.94
C ASP A 80 11.01 5.28 -11.30
N CYS A 81 10.30 4.66 -10.33
CA CYS A 81 9.57 3.41 -10.56
C CYS A 81 8.35 3.55 -11.49
N GLN A 82 7.86 4.77 -11.73
CA GLN A 82 6.72 4.99 -12.61
C GLN A 82 7.05 4.69 -14.09
N SER A 83 8.34 4.68 -14.48
CA SER A 83 8.73 4.33 -15.85
C SER A 83 8.39 2.90 -16.25
N ASP A 84 8.20 2.02 -15.25
CA ASP A 84 7.92 0.60 -15.45
C ASP A 84 6.41 0.28 -15.34
N LEU A 85 5.56 1.28 -15.06
CA LEU A 85 4.12 1.11 -14.93
C LEU A 85 3.43 1.00 -16.29
N ASN A 86 2.28 0.35 -16.29
CA ASN A 86 1.38 0.32 -17.43
C ASN A 86 0.64 1.65 -17.56
N ASN A 87 0.93 2.37 -18.64
CA ASN A 87 0.32 3.64 -19.01
C ASN A 87 -0.74 3.50 -20.12
N ASP A 88 -1.23 2.29 -20.39
CA ASP A 88 -2.33 2.07 -21.32
C ASP A 88 -3.61 2.72 -20.80
N ASP A 89 -4.40 3.30 -21.71
CA ASP A 89 -5.70 3.90 -21.44
C ASP A 89 -6.76 2.82 -21.13
N VAL A 90 -6.66 2.23 -19.94
CA VAL A 90 -7.62 1.25 -19.43
C VAL A 90 -8.74 1.97 -18.70
N SER A 91 -9.92 2.04 -19.33
CA SER A 91 -11.09 2.60 -18.67
C SER A 91 -11.60 1.69 -17.56
N VAL A 92 -11.94 2.30 -16.42
CA VAL A 92 -12.46 1.62 -15.23
C VAL A 92 -13.93 1.98 -14.94
N ALA A 93 -14.57 2.79 -15.78
CA ALA A 93 -15.95 3.24 -15.57
C ALA A 93 -16.94 2.08 -15.31
N ASP A 94 -16.83 1.01 -16.09
CA ASP A 94 -17.77 -0.13 -16.08
C ASP A 94 -17.10 -1.47 -15.73
N THR A 95 -15.76 -1.55 -15.71
CA THR A 95 -15.01 -2.78 -15.50
C THR A 95 -13.82 -2.52 -14.61
N ALA A 96 -13.66 -3.34 -13.57
CA ALA A 96 -12.55 -3.21 -12.65
C ALA A 96 -11.21 -3.54 -13.32
N PRO A 97 -10.13 -2.77 -13.07
CA PRO A 97 -8.80 -3.13 -13.52
C PRO A 97 -8.31 -4.38 -12.78
N ALA A 98 -7.35 -5.09 -13.40
CA ALA A 98 -6.70 -6.21 -12.76
C ALA A 98 -5.90 -5.74 -11.53
N VAL A 99 -5.92 -6.58 -10.49
CA VAL A 99 -5.09 -6.41 -9.28
C VAL A 99 -4.19 -7.63 -9.20
N GLU A 100 -2.89 -7.39 -9.12
CA GLU A 100 -1.90 -8.46 -9.00
C GLU A 100 -1.93 -9.05 -7.59
N GLU A 101 -1.95 -8.16 -6.59
CA GLU A 101 -1.95 -8.54 -5.19
C GLU A 101 -2.75 -7.55 -4.33
N TRP A 102 -3.44 -8.06 -3.31
CA TRP A 102 -3.99 -7.25 -2.23
C TRP A 102 -3.03 -7.28 -1.06
N VAL A 103 -2.30 -6.19 -0.85
CA VAL A 103 -1.22 -6.11 0.14
C VAL A 103 -1.66 -5.29 1.34
N VAL A 104 -1.11 -5.58 2.52
CA VAL A 104 -1.34 -4.74 3.70
C VAL A 104 -0.68 -3.37 3.48
N GLY A 105 -1.44 -2.29 3.65
CA GLY A 105 -0.99 -0.90 3.57
C GLY A 105 -1.76 -0.02 4.55
N GLY A 106 -1.01 0.68 5.41
CA GLY A 106 -1.59 1.43 6.54
C GLY A 106 -2.48 0.55 7.41
N TYR A 107 -3.78 0.85 7.46
CA TYR A 107 -4.73 0.13 8.32
C TYR A 107 -5.48 -1.02 7.65
N ASN A 108 -5.40 -1.17 6.32
CA ASN A 108 -6.18 -2.16 5.59
C ASN A 108 -5.36 -2.87 4.50
N VAL A 109 -6.00 -3.67 3.67
CA VAL A 109 -5.44 -4.17 2.41
C VAL A 109 -5.75 -3.18 1.28
N ILE A 110 -4.77 -2.97 0.43
CA ILE A 110 -4.82 -2.03 -0.70
C ILE A 110 -4.46 -2.79 -1.99
N PRO A 111 -4.97 -2.34 -3.15
CA PRO A 111 -4.60 -2.94 -4.43
C PRO A 111 -3.15 -2.60 -4.78
N PHE A 112 -2.40 -3.61 -5.22
CA PHE A 112 -1.11 -3.46 -5.90
C PHE A 112 -1.22 -4.05 -7.30
N SER A 113 -0.80 -3.29 -8.31
CA SER A 113 -0.92 -3.67 -9.72
C SER A 113 0.10 -2.93 -10.58
N GLU A 114 0.18 -3.33 -11.86
CA GLU A 114 0.89 -2.61 -12.92
C GLU A 114 0.51 -1.14 -13.09
N PHE A 115 -0.57 -0.64 -12.46
CA PHE A 115 -1.01 0.75 -12.56
C PHE A 115 -0.51 1.65 -11.42
N GLY A 116 0.16 1.10 -10.39
CA GLY A 116 0.80 1.95 -9.39
C GLY A 116 1.01 1.37 -8.00
N GLY A 117 1.37 2.28 -7.08
CA GLY A 117 1.85 1.93 -5.75
C GLY A 117 3.26 1.32 -5.79
N CYS A 118 4.07 1.73 -6.79
CA CYS A 118 5.40 1.18 -7.03
C CYS A 118 6.42 1.65 -6.00
N GLU A 119 6.27 2.86 -5.48
CA GLU A 119 7.13 3.41 -4.44
C GLU A 119 6.51 3.16 -3.06
N LYS A 120 7.34 2.75 -2.09
CA LYS A 120 6.91 2.53 -0.71
C LYS A 120 7.69 3.44 0.22
N LEU A 121 6.98 4.43 0.77
CA LEU A 121 7.53 5.41 1.70
C LEU A 121 7.92 4.79 3.05
N PRO A 122 8.76 5.47 3.87
CA PRO A 122 9.14 5.01 5.21
C PRO A 122 7.95 4.74 6.14
N SER A 123 6.86 5.49 6.00
CA SER A 123 5.59 5.31 6.71
C SER A 123 4.82 4.04 6.30
N THR A 124 5.30 3.35 5.26
CA THR A 124 4.67 2.25 4.53
C THR A 124 3.55 2.64 3.56
N LEU A 125 3.22 3.92 3.45
CA LEU A 125 2.34 4.42 2.40
C LEU A 125 2.94 4.10 1.02
N ARG A 126 2.07 3.71 0.09
CA ARG A 126 2.46 3.51 -1.30
C ARG A 126 2.07 4.72 -2.14
N VAL A 127 2.97 5.10 -3.05
CA VAL A 127 2.84 6.20 -4.01
C VAL A 127 3.44 5.76 -5.35
N GLY A 128 3.49 6.65 -6.34
CA GLY A 128 3.94 6.34 -7.69
C GLY A 128 2.87 5.57 -8.44
N TYR A 129 1.88 6.31 -8.93
CA TYR A 129 0.76 5.81 -9.72
C TYR A 129 0.87 6.26 -11.18
N ALA A 130 0.39 5.44 -12.10
CA ALA A 130 0.35 5.81 -13.51
C ALA A 130 -0.60 7.01 -13.73
N PRO A 131 -0.29 7.97 -14.63
CA PRO A 131 -1.18 9.07 -15.04
C PRO A 131 -2.41 8.60 -15.86
N THR A 132 -3.07 7.52 -15.44
CA THR A 132 -4.18 6.89 -16.14
C THR A 132 -5.40 6.74 -15.24
N GLU A 133 -6.56 6.45 -15.84
CA GLU A 133 -7.82 6.19 -15.14
C GLU A 133 -7.73 5.01 -14.17
N ALA A 134 -6.95 3.99 -14.53
CA ALA A 134 -6.68 2.86 -13.66
C ALA A 134 -5.73 3.25 -12.52
N GLY A 135 -4.68 4.03 -12.80
CA GLY A 135 -3.76 4.55 -11.78
C GLY A 135 -4.47 5.39 -10.73
N SER A 136 -5.38 6.28 -11.14
CA SER A 136 -6.19 7.09 -10.20
C SER A 136 -7.09 6.23 -9.31
N LEU A 137 -7.69 5.16 -9.83
CA LEU A 137 -8.52 4.28 -9.01
C LEU A 137 -7.69 3.53 -7.94
N VAL A 138 -6.48 3.06 -8.29
CA VAL A 138 -5.57 2.39 -7.35
C VAL A 138 -5.09 3.38 -6.26
N ALA A 139 -4.78 4.63 -6.65
CA ALA A 139 -4.44 5.70 -5.71
C ALA A 139 -5.59 5.99 -4.74
N ALA A 140 -6.81 6.18 -5.25
CA ALA A 140 -8.00 6.44 -4.44
C ALA A 140 -8.23 5.34 -3.40
N ALA A 141 -8.14 4.07 -3.82
CA ALA A 141 -8.32 2.92 -2.94
C ALA A 141 -7.24 2.83 -1.85
N THR A 142 -6.02 3.23 -2.16
CA THR A 142 -4.92 3.26 -1.20
C THR A 142 -5.11 4.39 -0.19
N TYR A 143 -5.26 5.63 -0.65
CA TYR A 143 -5.31 6.80 0.22
C TYR A 143 -6.54 6.82 1.12
N ALA A 144 -7.65 6.20 0.72
CA ALA A 144 -8.86 6.12 1.54
C ALA A 144 -8.67 5.39 2.87
N VAL A 145 -7.66 4.51 2.99
CA VAL A 145 -7.47 3.62 4.15
C VAL A 145 -6.05 3.56 4.68
N ALA A 146 -5.06 4.02 3.91
CA ALA A 146 -3.64 3.89 4.27
C ALA A 146 -2.97 5.21 4.67
N LEU A 147 -3.51 6.36 4.28
CA LEU A 147 -2.94 7.67 4.59
C LEU A 147 -3.32 8.11 6.01
N ASP A 148 -2.33 8.19 6.90
CA ASP A 148 -2.52 8.74 8.24
C ASP A 148 -1.25 9.45 8.75
N PRO A 149 -1.16 10.78 8.60
CA PRO A 149 -0.01 11.56 9.06
C PRO A 149 0.09 11.66 10.59
N SER A 150 -0.91 11.21 11.34
CA SER A 150 -0.91 11.33 12.80
C SER A 150 -0.14 10.21 13.51
N VAL A 151 0.29 9.17 12.79
CA VAL A 151 0.93 7.99 13.42
C VAL A 151 2.39 8.22 13.80
N SER A 152 3.13 9.01 13.02
CA SER A 152 4.54 9.30 13.26
C SER A 152 5.00 10.55 12.52
N GLU A 153 6.23 11.00 12.78
CA GLU A 153 6.85 12.10 12.04
C GLU A 153 7.15 11.70 10.59
N GLU A 154 7.52 10.44 10.34
CA GLU A 154 7.70 9.93 8.98
C GLU A 154 6.38 9.98 8.19
N ALA A 155 5.27 9.56 8.79
CA ALA A 155 3.96 9.63 8.14
C ALA A 155 3.47 11.07 7.94
N ALA A 156 3.91 12.02 8.78
CA ALA A 156 3.59 13.43 8.58
C ALA A 156 4.13 13.97 7.24
N SER A 157 5.28 13.47 6.80
CA SER A 157 5.87 13.84 5.50
C SER A 157 5.09 13.33 4.29
N ASP A 158 4.26 12.30 4.47
CA ASP A 158 3.43 11.74 3.39
C ASP A 158 2.45 12.77 2.84
N LEU A 159 2.05 13.77 3.64
CA LEU A 159 1.14 14.83 3.18
C LEU A 159 1.69 15.59 1.97
N GLU A 160 3.00 15.80 1.89
CA GLU A 160 3.61 16.59 0.81
C GLU A 160 3.48 15.89 -0.55
N VAL A 161 3.56 14.56 -0.54
CA VAL A 161 3.59 13.73 -1.75
C VAL A 161 2.24 13.10 -2.09
N ALA A 162 1.38 12.84 -1.09
CA ALA A 162 0.11 12.15 -1.28
C ALA A 162 -1.13 13.06 -1.21
N VAL A 163 -0.98 14.33 -0.78
CA VAL A 163 -2.10 15.27 -0.65
C VAL A 163 -1.84 16.52 -1.47
N ALA A 164 -2.87 16.92 -2.23
CA ALA A 164 -2.86 18.09 -3.09
C ALA A 164 -2.46 19.35 -2.33
N GLU A 165 -1.75 20.27 -2.99
CA GLU A 165 -1.37 21.52 -2.37
C GLU A 165 -2.60 22.40 -2.09
N GLY A 166 -2.75 22.82 -0.83
CA GLY A 166 -3.80 23.76 -0.46
C GLY A 166 -4.00 23.94 1.04
N PRO A 167 -4.96 24.81 1.42
CA PRO A 167 -5.27 25.09 2.83
C PRO A 167 -5.68 23.84 3.62
N ASN A 168 -6.39 22.89 2.99
CA ASN A 168 -6.80 21.66 3.66
C ASN A 168 -5.59 20.79 4.05
N ARG A 169 -4.56 20.69 3.21
CA ARG A 169 -3.31 19.97 3.54
C ARG A 169 -2.64 20.54 4.78
N VAL A 170 -2.59 21.88 4.91
CA VAL A 170 -2.03 22.56 6.08
C VAL A 170 -2.83 22.23 7.33
N LEU A 171 -4.16 22.34 7.26
CA LEU A 171 -5.03 22.04 8.41
C LEU A 171 -4.96 20.57 8.85
N LEU A 172 -4.85 19.64 7.90
CA LEU A 172 -4.63 18.22 8.18
C LEU A 172 -3.29 17.99 8.87
N GLY A 173 -2.22 18.66 8.42
CA GLY A 173 -0.90 18.61 9.07
C GLY A 173 -0.92 19.15 10.49
N GLU A 174 -1.56 20.29 10.71
CA GLU A 174 -1.74 20.87 12.06
C GLU A 174 -2.57 19.95 12.97
N ARG A 175 -3.63 19.32 12.45
CA ARG A 175 -4.43 18.34 13.19
C ARG A 175 -3.60 17.12 13.56
N ALA A 176 -2.88 16.55 12.60
CA ALA A 176 -2.01 15.41 12.81
C ALA A 176 -0.95 15.69 13.88
N GLN A 177 -0.34 16.87 13.86
CA GLN A 177 0.60 17.31 14.89
C GLN A 177 -0.06 17.37 16.28
N ARG A 178 -1.26 17.98 16.40
CA ARG A 178 -1.97 18.01 17.69
C ARG A 178 -2.30 16.61 18.21
N ILE A 179 -2.61 15.66 17.34
CA ILE A 179 -2.83 14.26 17.73
C ILE A 179 -1.53 13.64 18.27
N ARG A 180 -0.39 13.81 17.57
CA ARG A 180 0.93 13.32 18.03
C ARG A 180 1.36 13.93 19.36
N ASP A 181 1.07 15.21 19.56
CA ASP A 181 1.36 15.94 20.81
C ASP A 181 0.38 15.59 21.96
N GLY A 182 -0.64 14.76 21.69
CA GLY A 182 -1.66 14.37 22.67
C GLY A 182 -2.65 15.49 23.03
N LEU A 183 -2.73 16.52 22.19
CA LEU A 183 -3.64 17.68 22.36
C LEU A 183 -5.02 17.41 21.74
N GLU A 184 -5.12 16.43 20.85
CA GLU A 184 -6.36 16.00 20.19
C GLU A 184 -6.42 14.47 20.18
N GLN A 185 -7.63 13.89 20.23
CA GLN A 185 -7.78 12.43 20.13
C GLN A 185 -7.79 12.00 18.66
N SER A 186 -7.06 10.93 18.35
CA SER A 186 -7.19 10.23 17.08
C SER A 186 -8.57 9.60 16.92
N GLU A 187 -8.99 9.44 15.67
CA GLU A 187 -10.13 8.60 15.32
C GLU A 187 -9.83 7.12 15.62
N ASP A 188 -10.89 6.34 15.84
CA ASP A 188 -10.77 4.89 16.07
C ASP A 188 -10.49 4.17 14.75
N THR A 189 -9.19 4.00 14.45
CA THR A 189 -8.71 3.34 13.23
C THR A 189 -9.00 1.84 13.20
N SER A 190 -9.45 1.24 14.32
CA SER A 190 -9.88 -0.17 14.33
C SER A 190 -11.12 -0.43 13.47
N VAL A 191 -11.91 0.61 13.19
CA VAL A 191 -13.02 0.56 12.23
C VAL A 191 -12.48 0.43 10.82
N ILE A 192 -11.46 1.21 10.45
CA ILE A 192 -10.82 1.17 9.14
C ILE A 192 -10.24 -0.22 8.88
N ALA A 193 -9.57 -0.82 9.88
CA ALA A 193 -9.00 -2.16 9.77
C ALA A 193 -10.01 -3.30 9.55
N ARG A 194 -11.31 -3.04 9.74
CA ARG A 194 -12.40 -4.02 9.52
C ARG A 194 -13.15 -3.77 8.22
N LEU A 195 -12.84 -2.70 7.48
CA LEU A 195 -13.45 -2.45 6.19
C LEU A 195 -13.02 -3.54 5.20
N THR A 196 -13.95 -4.02 4.40
CA THR A 196 -13.67 -4.85 3.22
C THR A 196 -14.15 -4.09 1.99
N LEU A 197 -13.25 -3.78 1.06
CA LEU A 197 -13.62 -3.13 -0.19
C LEU A 197 -14.47 -4.09 -1.03
N LEU A 198 -15.66 -3.66 -1.43
CA LEU A 198 -16.59 -4.42 -2.27
C LEU A 198 -16.53 -3.98 -3.73
N GLY A 199 -16.22 -2.71 -3.97
CA GLY A 199 -16.20 -2.13 -5.30
C GLY A 199 -16.16 -0.62 -5.28
N TYR A 200 -16.48 -0.02 -6.43
CA TYR A 200 -16.47 1.43 -6.58
C TYR A 200 -17.52 1.91 -7.58
N ILE A 201 -17.81 3.21 -7.52
CA ILE A 201 -18.52 3.95 -8.55
C ILE A 201 -17.59 5.09 -8.97
N GLN A 202 -17.30 5.17 -10.27
CA GLN A 202 -16.64 6.35 -10.81
C GLN A 202 -17.66 7.48 -10.96
N ASN A 203 -17.38 8.64 -10.37
CA ASN A 203 -18.18 9.84 -10.57
C ASN A 203 -17.68 10.62 -11.81
N SER A 204 -16.35 10.77 -11.92
CA SER A 204 -15.69 11.45 -13.05
C SER A 204 -14.23 11.04 -13.17
N TYR A 205 -13.69 11.14 -14.38
CA TYR A 205 -12.27 11.05 -14.66
C TYR A 205 -11.88 12.01 -15.79
N THR A 206 -10.72 12.62 -15.64
CA THR A 206 -9.97 13.41 -16.61
C THR A 206 -8.48 13.18 -16.36
N GLU A 207 -7.60 13.56 -17.29
CA GLU A 207 -6.13 13.45 -17.13
C GLU A 207 -5.63 14.18 -15.87
N ASP A 208 -6.31 15.25 -15.44
CA ASP A 208 -5.88 16.09 -14.31
C ASP A 208 -6.62 15.79 -12.98
N ALA A 209 -7.73 15.07 -13.02
CA ALA A 209 -8.59 14.89 -11.84
C ALA A 209 -9.50 13.66 -11.94
N ALA A 210 -9.75 13.02 -10.81
CA ALA A 210 -10.63 11.86 -10.70
C ALA A 210 -11.48 11.90 -9.44
N SER A 211 -12.66 11.28 -9.49
CA SER A 211 -13.58 11.23 -8.36
C SER A 211 -14.25 9.85 -8.28
N TYR A 212 -14.15 9.21 -7.12
CA TYR A 212 -14.66 7.87 -6.87
C TYR A 212 -15.48 7.79 -5.59
N ARG A 213 -16.45 6.89 -5.60
CA ARG A 213 -17.13 6.39 -4.41
C ARG A 213 -16.73 4.96 -4.17
N LEU A 214 -15.91 4.73 -3.16
CA LEU A 214 -15.45 3.40 -2.76
C LEU A 214 -16.46 2.76 -1.82
N ILE A 215 -16.89 1.54 -2.13
CA ILE A 215 -17.94 0.84 -1.41
C ILE A 215 -17.29 -0.20 -0.49
N TYR A 216 -17.56 -0.12 0.80
CA TYR A 216 -17.00 -1.01 1.81
C TYR A 216 -18.10 -1.74 2.57
N SER A 217 -17.82 -2.95 3.06
CA SER A 217 -18.56 -3.55 4.17
C SER A 217 -17.75 -3.47 5.46
N ALA A 218 -18.44 -3.32 6.60
CA ALA A 218 -17.88 -3.54 7.91
C ALA A 218 -18.99 -3.93 8.91
N PRO A 219 -18.67 -4.67 9.98
CA PRO A 219 -19.61 -4.90 11.06
C PRO A 219 -19.86 -3.60 11.85
N ASP A 220 -21.11 -3.35 12.21
CA ASP A 220 -21.49 -2.29 13.15
C ASP A 220 -21.20 -2.69 14.62
N ALA A 221 -21.54 -1.83 15.58
CA ALA A 221 -21.34 -2.10 17.00
C ALA A 221 -22.13 -3.32 17.53
N SER A 222 -23.17 -3.76 16.80
CA SER A 222 -23.95 -4.97 17.12
C SER A 222 -23.42 -6.23 16.42
N GLY A 223 -22.41 -6.09 15.55
CA GLY A 223 -21.84 -7.17 14.74
C GLY A 223 -22.61 -7.45 13.46
N LEU A 224 -23.56 -6.59 13.07
CA LEU A 224 -24.27 -6.71 11.81
C LEU A 224 -23.48 -6.02 10.69
N GLU A 225 -23.33 -6.69 9.55
CA GLU A 225 -22.69 -6.11 8.38
C GLU A 225 -23.48 -4.90 7.87
N GLN A 226 -22.78 -3.78 7.71
CA GLN A 226 -23.27 -2.56 7.09
C GLN A 226 -22.42 -2.21 5.88
N THR A 227 -23.05 -1.60 4.87
CA THR A 227 -22.34 -1.09 3.69
C THR A 227 -22.14 0.42 3.82
N LEU A 228 -20.90 0.84 3.65
CA LEU A 228 -20.44 2.22 3.70
C LEU A 228 -19.96 2.66 2.33
N VAL A 229 -19.94 3.97 2.12
CA VAL A 229 -19.37 4.60 0.93
C VAL A 229 -18.42 5.71 1.35
N ALA A 230 -17.22 5.72 0.78
CA ALA A 230 -16.24 6.80 0.92
C ALA A 230 -16.14 7.58 -0.39
N GLN A 231 -16.36 8.89 -0.34
CA GLN A 231 -16.10 9.81 -1.45
C GLN A 231 -14.62 10.22 -1.43
N VAL A 232 -13.89 9.91 -2.49
CA VAL A 232 -12.45 10.15 -2.62
C VAL A 232 -12.21 10.90 -3.93
N ASP A 233 -11.61 12.08 -3.81
CA ASP A 233 -11.28 12.95 -4.92
C ASP A 233 -9.76 13.05 -5.05
N LEU A 234 -9.29 13.09 -6.29
CA LEU A 234 -7.87 13.08 -6.64
C LEU A 234 -7.59 14.15 -7.70
N VAL A 235 -6.37 14.68 -7.67
CA VAL A 235 -5.81 15.54 -8.70
C VAL A 235 -4.43 15.03 -9.11
N TRP A 236 -4.09 15.20 -10.38
CA TRP A 236 -2.73 14.97 -10.88
C TRP A 236 -1.90 16.21 -10.59
N GLU A 237 -0.89 16.09 -9.73
CA GLU A 237 -0.03 17.20 -9.31
C GLU A 237 1.38 16.69 -9.05
N ASP A 238 2.38 17.43 -9.49
CA ASP A 238 3.81 17.11 -9.30
C ASP A 238 4.22 15.71 -9.77
N GLY A 239 3.52 15.15 -10.77
CA GLY A 239 3.87 13.88 -11.38
C GLY A 239 3.33 12.62 -10.70
N ASP A 240 2.35 12.77 -9.81
CA ASP A 240 1.63 11.65 -9.21
C ASP A 240 0.15 12.03 -8.95
N TRP A 241 -0.68 11.02 -8.70
CA TRP A 241 -2.03 11.24 -8.19
C TRP A 241 -1.96 11.64 -6.71
N LYS A 242 -2.52 12.79 -6.36
CA LYS A 242 -2.65 13.25 -4.97
C LYS A 242 -4.12 13.31 -4.56
N LEU A 243 -4.39 13.00 -3.30
CA LEU A 243 -5.71 13.15 -2.69
C LEU A 243 -6.07 14.63 -2.54
N ASP A 244 -7.24 15.00 -3.05
CA ASP A 244 -7.89 16.27 -2.78
C ASP A 244 -8.78 16.11 -1.53
N PRO A 245 -8.42 16.69 -0.37
CA PRO A 245 -9.13 16.40 0.86
C PRO A 245 -10.54 16.95 0.89
N ALA A 246 -11.48 16.13 1.36
CA ALA A 246 -12.86 16.53 1.59
C ALA A 246 -12.99 17.76 2.51
N SER A 247 -12.09 17.92 3.49
CA SER A 247 -12.02 19.10 4.35
C SER A 247 -10.62 19.26 4.97
N GLY A 248 -10.39 20.36 5.70
CA GLY A 248 -9.18 20.53 6.51
C GLY A 248 -9.07 19.57 7.71
N ASN A 249 -10.08 18.74 7.95
CA ASN A 249 -10.05 17.69 8.97
C ASN A 249 -10.18 16.28 8.38
N ASP A 250 -10.73 16.14 7.18
CA ASP A 250 -11.12 14.85 6.61
C ASP A 250 -10.48 14.65 5.24
N PHE A 251 -9.83 13.50 5.02
CA PHE A 251 -9.34 13.12 3.70
C PHE A 251 -10.49 12.79 2.74
N ASN A 252 -11.50 12.07 3.23
CA ASN A 252 -12.63 11.57 2.46
C ASN A 252 -13.94 11.71 3.25
N THR A 253 -15.07 11.77 2.54
CA THR A 253 -16.40 11.82 3.19
C THR A 253 -16.99 10.42 3.27
N TRP A 254 -17.47 10.03 4.45
CA TRP A 254 -18.10 8.73 4.69
C TRP A 254 -19.61 8.83 4.86
N ALA A 255 -20.34 7.89 4.28
CA ALA A 255 -21.79 7.78 4.44
C ALA A 255 -22.27 6.31 4.39
N ARG A 256 -23.54 6.09 4.78
CA ARG A 256 -24.21 4.81 4.52
C ARG A 256 -24.55 4.70 3.04
N TYR A 257 -24.18 3.58 2.45
CA TYR A 257 -24.48 3.28 1.06
C TYR A 257 -25.98 3.04 0.84
N GLN A 258 -26.53 3.56 -0.26
CA GLN A 258 -27.99 3.61 -0.53
C GLN A 258 -28.44 2.69 -1.69
N GLY A 259 -27.57 1.79 -2.16
CA GLY A 259 -27.96 0.78 -3.17
C GLY A 259 -27.75 1.17 -4.64
N GLN A 260 -26.92 2.18 -4.96
CA GLN A 260 -26.57 2.50 -6.35
C GLN A 260 -25.64 1.44 -6.95
N GLN A 261 -25.92 0.92 -8.14
CA GLN A 261 -25.04 -0.06 -8.79
C GLN A 261 -23.57 0.39 -8.80
N TYR A 262 -22.66 -0.53 -8.47
CA TYR A 262 -21.22 -0.31 -8.42
C TYR A 262 -20.49 -1.42 -9.18
N VAL A 263 -19.26 -1.13 -9.63
CA VAL A 263 -18.36 -2.10 -10.22
C VAL A 263 -17.71 -2.90 -9.10
N GLN A 264 -17.88 -4.23 -9.11
CA GLN A 264 -17.30 -5.10 -8.09
C GLN A 264 -15.79 -5.12 -8.20
N TRP A 265 -15.10 -4.79 -7.11
CA TRP A 265 -13.65 -4.71 -7.06
C TRP A 265 -13.18 -4.73 -5.61
N GLY A 266 -12.43 -5.76 -5.24
CA GLY A 266 -12.03 -6.00 -3.86
C GLY A 266 -11.30 -7.32 -3.71
N PRO A 267 -10.68 -7.57 -2.56
CA PRO A 267 -10.07 -8.85 -2.26
C PRO A 267 -11.14 -9.95 -2.32
N LYS A 268 -10.91 -10.98 -3.14
CA LYS A 268 -11.80 -12.14 -3.20
C LYS A 268 -11.60 -12.96 -1.92
N SER A 269 -12.70 -13.24 -1.23
CA SER A 269 -12.76 -14.21 -0.12
C SER A 269 -12.59 -15.64 -0.59
#